data_AF-A0A3R6ETW4-F1
#
_entry.id   AF-A0A3R6ETW4-F1
#
_cell.length_a   1.000
_cell.length_b   1.000
_cell.length_c   1.000
_cell.angle_alpha   90.00
_cell.angle_beta   90.00
_cell.angle_gamma   90.00
#
_symmetry.space_group_name_H-M   'P 1'
#
loop_
_entity.id
_entity.type
_entity.pdbx_description
1 polymer ?
#
loop_
_entity_poly.entity_id
_entity_poly.type
_entity_poly.pdbx_seq_one_letter_code
_entity_poly.pdbx_strand_id
1 'polypeptide(L)'
;MEHKNILSYIAKDIQKTCERLGIYAQFTPKDEKHIVSSDFKMEPAIFKSIHVEADLHIHPSEVSGEDDVLDIDVSLHYRYYHWEGGENGCNIGWMKYQIQQAHFNKDKVYIDNFESLCTIKRWRGIEL
;
A
#
# COMPACT_ATOMS: atom_id res chain seq x y z
N MET A 1 -6.95 -15.22 -5.52
CA MET A 1 -5.67 -15.23 -4.72
C MET A 1 -6.01 -15.11 -3.24
N GLU A 2 -5.57 -16.04 -2.38
CA GLU A 2 -5.88 -16.01 -0.93
C GLU A 2 -4.96 -15.02 -0.20
N HIS A 3 -5.55 -14.06 0.50
CA HIS A 3 -4.84 -13.09 1.33
C HIS A 3 -5.20 -13.30 2.80
N LYS A 4 -4.19 -13.18 3.68
CA LYS A 4 -4.35 -13.35 5.13
C LYS A 4 -5.23 -12.27 5.78
N ASN A 5 -5.40 -11.12 5.15
CA ASN A 5 -6.30 -10.04 5.56
C ASN A 5 -6.23 -8.92 4.51
N ILE A 6 -7.05 -7.87 4.66
CA ILE A 6 -7.04 -6.71 3.76
C ILE A 6 -5.66 -6.04 3.69
N LEU A 7 -4.96 -5.87 4.82
CA LEU A 7 -3.64 -5.24 4.83
C LEU A 7 -2.61 -6.02 4.01
N SER A 8 -2.66 -7.36 4.05
CA SER A 8 -1.81 -8.23 3.24
C SER A 8 -2.17 -8.16 1.75
N TYR A 9 -3.43 -7.90 1.41
CA TYR A 9 -3.84 -7.62 0.03
C TYR A 9 -3.30 -6.28 -0.45
N ILE A 10 -3.50 -5.22 0.34
CA ILE A 10 -3.01 -3.86 0.04
C ILE A 10 -1.49 -3.90 -0.14
N ALA A 11 -0.74 -4.54 0.76
CA ALA A 11 0.71 -4.69 0.63
C ALA A 11 1.12 -5.36 -0.69
N LYS A 12 0.37 -6.38 -1.13
CA LYS A 12 0.64 -7.06 -2.41
C LYS A 12 0.26 -6.23 -3.63
N ASP A 13 -0.79 -5.40 -3.56
CA ASP A 13 -1.16 -4.50 -4.66
C ASP A 13 -0.20 -3.31 -4.77
N ILE A 14 0.29 -2.79 -3.63
CA ILE A 14 1.40 -1.82 -3.58
C ILE A 14 2.64 -2.42 -4.22
N GLN A 15 3.05 -3.62 -3.80
CA GLN A 15 4.21 -4.31 -4.36
C GLN A 15 4.13 -4.38 -5.89
N LYS A 16 3.01 -4.86 -6.44
CA LYS A 16 2.80 -4.94 -7.90
C LYS A 16 2.81 -3.58 -8.58
N THR A 17 2.36 -2.53 -7.91
CA THR A 17 2.36 -1.16 -8.44
C THR A 17 3.78 -0.61 -8.48
N CYS A 18 4.53 -0.75 -7.38
CA CYS A 18 5.94 -0.38 -7.27
C CYS A 18 6.84 -1.13 -8.26
N GLU A 19 6.61 -2.43 -8.49
CA GLU A 19 7.33 -3.22 -9.49
C GLU A 19 7.20 -2.64 -10.91
N ARG A 20 6.04 -2.06 -11.26
CA ARG A 20 5.83 -1.38 -12.56
C ARG A 20 6.59 -0.06 -12.68
N LEU A 21 6.98 0.52 -11.56
CA LEU A 21 7.81 1.72 -11.48
C LEU A 21 9.31 1.38 -11.40
N GLY A 22 9.68 0.09 -11.52
CA GLY A 22 11.06 -0.38 -11.40
C GLY A 22 11.54 -0.56 -9.95
N ILE A 23 10.63 -0.52 -8.98
CA ILE A 23 10.93 -0.71 -7.56
C ILE A 23 10.70 -2.18 -7.21
N TYR A 24 11.78 -2.94 -7.12
CA TYR A 24 11.73 -4.36 -6.79
C TYR A 24 11.99 -4.58 -5.29
N ALA A 25 10.93 -4.52 -4.48
CA ALA A 25 11.00 -4.67 -3.03
C ALA A 25 9.86 -5.53 -2.48
N GLN A 26 10.06 -6.16 -1.32
CA GLN A 26 8.99 -6.90 -0.63
C GLN A 26 8.26 -6.00 0.35
N PHE A 27 6.93 -5.89 0.25
CA PHE A 27 6.12 -5.05 1.12
C PHE A 27 5.46 -5.88 2.22
N THR A 28 5.57 -5.42 3.47
CA THR A 28 5.03 -6.11 4.65
C THR A 28 4.29 -5.13 5.56
N PRO A 29 3.05 -5.44 6.00
CA PRO A 29 2.39 -4.67 7.05
C PRO A 29 3.21 -4.67 8.34
N LYS A 30 3.48 -3.49 8.89
CA LYS A 30 4.14 -3.32 10.20
C LYS A 30 3.11 -3.22 11.31
N ASP A 31 2.06 -2.46 11.05
CA ASP A 31 0.88 -2.31 11.91
C ASP A 31 -0.35 -1.97 11.04
N GLU A 32 -1.44 -1.51 11.68
CA GLU A 32 -2.70 -1.19 11.00
C GLU A 32 -2.63 0.05 10.09
N LYS A 33 -1.62 0.89 10.28
CA LYS A 33 -1.46 2.18 9.59
C LYS A 33 -0.21 2.25 8.72
N HIS A 34 0.71 1.31 8.85
CA HIS A 34 1.98 1.36 8.14
C HIS A 34 2.30 0.04 7.41
N ILE A 35 2.62 0.15 6.13
CA ILE A 35 3.21 -0.92 5.33
C ILE A 35 4.60 -0.45 4.89
N VAL A 36 5.62 -1.30 5.06
CA VAL A 36 7.00 -0.93 4.75
C VAL A 36 7.62 -1.94 3.80
N SER A 37 8.39 -1.45 2.82
CA SER A 37 9.15 -2.30 1.92
C SER A 37 10.46 -2.77 2.56
N SER A 38 11.01 -3.87 2.06
CA SER A 38 12.43 -4.16 2.22
C SER A 38 13.27 -3.08 1.54
N ASP A 39 14.54 -2.98 1.92
CA ASP A 39 15.50 -2.23 1.14
C ASP A 39 15.55 -2.75 -0.30
N PHE A 40 15.69 -1.84 -1.26
CA PHE A 40 15.93 -2.15 -2.66
C PHE A 40 17.14 -1.37 -3.18
N LYS A 41 17.60 -1.70 -4.38
CA LYS A 41 18.74 -1.03 -5.01
C LYS A 41 18.27 -0.17 -6.16
N MET A 42 18.82 1.04 -6.24
CA MET A 42 18.75 1.89 -7.43
C MET A 42 20.16 2.07 -7.97
N GLU A 43 20.31 2.11 -9.30
CA GLU A 43 21.58 2.43 -9.94
C GLU A 43 21.60 3.90 -10.36
N PRO A 44 22.71 4.64 -10.11
CA PRO A 44 23.91 4.22 -9.38
C PRO A 44 23.66 4.04 -7.87
N ALA A 45 24.43 3.17 -7.21
CA ALA A 45 24.27 2.81 -5.79
C ALA A 45 24.73 3.93 -4.83
N ILE A 46 23.96 5.02 -4.79
CA ILE A 46 24.24 6.23 -4.00
C ILE A 46 23.69 6.19 -2.57
N PHE A 47 22.75 5.28 -2.30
CA PHE A 47 22.08 5.16 -1.01
C PHE A 47 22.65 3.99 -0.19
N LYS A 48 22.77 4.21 1.11
CA LYS A 48 23.13 3.17 2.09
C LYS A 48 21.96 2.23 2.35
N SER A 49 20.77 2.82 2.48
CA SER A 49 19.49 2.14 2.49
C SER A 49 18.49 3.00 1.74
N ILE A 50 17.57 2.34 1.05
CA ILE A 50 16.44 2.99 0.39
C ILE A 50 15.26 2.03 0.40
N HIS A 51 14.14 2.50 0.92
CA HIS A 51 12.92 1.74 1.08
C HIS A 51 11.70 2.63 0.81
N VAL A 52 10.54 1.99 0.69
CA VAL A 52 9.24 2.65 0.54
C VAL A 52 8.44 2.47 1.82
N GLU A 53 7.87 3.55 2.30
CA GLU A 53 6.89 3.58 3.37
C GLU A 53 5.52 3.90 2.77
N ALA A 54 4.51 3.18 3.21
CA ALA A 54 3.13 3.37 2.83
C ALA A 54 2.30 3.66 4.08
N ASP A 55 1.81 4.89 4.17
CA ASP A 55 0.98 5.38 5.28
C ASP A 55 -0.49 5.21 4.90
N LEU A 56 -1.24 4.52 5.75
CA LEU A 56 -2.66 4.19 5.55
C LEU A 56 -3.52 5.09 6.44
N HIS A 57 -4.43 5.82 5.82
CA HIS A 57 -5.50 6.55 6.48
C HIS A 57 -6.84 5.85 6.21
N ILE A 58 -7.46 5.34 7.27
CA ILE A 58 -8.69 4.55 7.19
C ILE A 58 -9.82 5.36 7.84
N HIS A 59 -10.89 5.57 7.10
CA HIS A 59 -12.04 6.33 7.58
C HIS A 59 -13.35 5.81 6.96
N PRO A 60 -14.51 6.10 7.57
CA PRO A 60 -15.79 5.84 6.94
C PRO A 60 -15.88 6.53 5.57
N SER A 61 -16.46 5.83 4.60
CA SER A 61 -16.74 6.39 3.27
C SER A 61 -17.76 7.52 3.38
N GLU A 62 -17.49 8.63 2.68
CA GLU A 62 -18.42 9.76 2.58
C GLU A 62 -19.39 9.62 1.38
N VAL A 63 -19.29 8.52 0.63
CA VAL A 63 -20.12 8.27 -0.55
C VAL A 63 -21.56 7.99 -0.11
N SER A 64 -22.48 8.87 -0.51
CA SER A 64 -23.90 8.76 -0.15
C SER A 64 -24.53 7.44 -0.63
N GLY A 65 -25.14 6.70 0.29
CA GLY A 65 -25.94 5.49 -0.03
C GLY A 65 -25.21 4.16 0.14
N GLU A 66 -23.95 4.16 0.58
CA GLU A 66 -23.24 2.94 0.99
C GLU A 66 -23.03 2.95 2.52
N ASP A 67 -24.00 2.42 3.27
CA ASP A 67 -23.82 2.16 4.71
C ASP A 67 -22.72 1.09 4.91
N ASP A 68 -21.88 1.25 5.93
CA ASP A 68 -20.85 0.26 6.36
C ASP A 68 -19.66 0.07 5.39
N VAL A 69 -19.20 1.15 4.75
CA VAL A 69 -18.02 1.15 3.86
C VAL A 69 -16.88 1.99 4.44
N LEU A 70 -15.66 1.48 4.30
CA LEU A 70 -14.42 2.15 4.66
C LEU A 70 -13.68 2.59 3.40
N ASP A 71 -13.25 3.83 3.40
CA ASP A 71 -12.25 4.35 2.49
C ASP A 71 -10.86 4.20 3.15
N ILE A 72 -9.89 3.73 2.36
CA ILE A 72 -8.50 3.58 2.76
C ILE A 72 -7.64 4.35 1.77
N ASP A 73 -7.15 5.50 2.21
CA ASP A 73 -6.19 6.31 1.47
C ASP A 73 -4.78 5.87 1.85
N VAL A 74 -3.93 5.65 0.85
CA VAL A 74 -2.57 5.18 1.01
C VAL A 74 -1.62 6.15 0.35
N SER A 75 -0.72 6.73 1.14
CA SER A 75 0.35 7.60 0.64
C SER A 75 1.66 6.83 0.58
N LEU A 76 2.34 6.87 -0.56
CA LEU A 76 3.60 6.16 -0.78
C LEU A 76 4.77 7.15 -0.75
N HIS A 77 5.77 6.86 0.07
CA HIS A 77 6.93 7.71 0.28
C HIS A 77 8.22 6.91 0.11
N TYR A 78 9.20 7.43 -0.64
CA TYR A 78 10.57 6.94 -0.54
C TYR A 78 11.20 7.50 0.72
N ARG A 79 11.99 6.66 1.39
CA ARG A 79 12.94 7.07 2.41
C ARG A 79 14.31 6.54 2.03
N TYR A 80 15.34 7.35 2.24
CA TYR A 80 16.71 6.92 1.99
C TYR A 80 17.69 7.55 2.97
N TYR A 81 18.77 6.80 3.23
CA TYR A 81 19.90 7.25 4.02
C TYR A 81 21.16 7.24 3.17
N HIS A 82 21.97 8.29 3.28
CA HIS A 82 23.26 8.40 2.59
C HIS A 82 24.40 7.80 3.42
N TRP A 83 25.48 7.40 2.73
CA TRP A 83 26.69 6.86 3.36
C TRP A 83 27.42 7.88 4.23
N GLU A 84 27.38 9.16 3.84
CA GLU A 84 28.04 10.28 4.54
C GLU A 84 27.19 10.84 5.71
N GLY A 85 26.03 10.23 5.97
CA GLY A 85 25.01 10.76 6.89
C GLY A 85 23.97 11.61 6.15
N GLY A 86 22.78 11.71 6.74
CA GLY A 86 21.62 12.38 6.15
C GLY A 86 20.50 11.40 5.77
N GLU A 87 19.27 11.83 6.06
CA GLU A 87 18.02 11.16 5.74
C GLU A 87 17.16 12.11 4.92
N ASN A 88 16.50 11.60 3.89
CA ASN A 88 15.52 12.36 3.15
C ASN A 88 14.43 11.43 2.58
N GLY A 89 13.39 12.02 2.01
CA GLY A 89 12.30 11.29 1.37
C GLY A 89 11.50 12.15 0.40
N CYS A 90 10.69 11.49 -0.41
CA CYS A 90 9.78 12.14 -1.35
C CYS A 90 8.51 11.31 -1.53
N ASN A 91 7.41 11.97 -1.86
CA ASN A 91 6.19 11.28 -2.30
C ASN A 91 6.43 10.59 -3.64
N ILE A 92 5.88 9.38 -3.77
CA ILE A 92 5.89 8.59 -5.00
C ILE A 92 4.52 8.65 -5.67
N GLY A 93 3.47 8.71 -4.85
CA GLY A 93 2.11 8.66 -5.31
C GLY A 93 1.20 8.13 -4.22
N TRP A 94 0.00 7.77 -4.64
CA TRP A 94 -1.06 7.37 -3.75
C TRP A 94 -1.90 6.26 -4.34
N MET A 95 -2.54 5.51 -3.45
CA MET A 95 -3.54 4.50 -3.79
C MET A 95 -4.76 4.72 -2.90
N LYS A 96 -5.96 4.55 -3.45
CA LYS A 96 -7.19 4.59 -2.69
C LYS A 96 -7.92 3.27 -2.83
N TYR A 97 -8.45 2.75 -1.74
CA TYR A 97 -9.28 1.57 -1.71
C TYR A 97 -10.62 1.89 -1.04
N GLN A 98 -11.66 1.21 -1.49
CA GLN A 98 -12.96 1.24 -0.83
C GLN A 98 -13.40 -0.20 -0.60
N ILE A 99 -13.72 -0.52 0.65
CA ILE A 99 -14.05 -1.88 1.12
C ILE A 99 -15.22 -1.83 2.10
N GLN A 100 -16.01 -2.89 2.21
CA GLN A 100 -17.00 -2.96 3.30
C GLN A 100 -16.30 -3.24 4.63
N GLN A 101 -16.75 -2.58 5.70
CA GLN A 101 -16.16 -2.67 7.04
C GLN A 101 -16.13 -4.11 7.55
N ALA A 102 -17.18 -4.89 7.27
CA ALA A 102 -17.27 -6.32 7.63
C ALA A 102 -16.12 -7.18 7.07
N HIS A 103 -15.42 -6.74 6.01
CA HIS A 103 -14.27 -7.47 5.45
C HIS A 103 -12.92 -7.01 5.98
N PHE A 104 -12.83 -5.79 6.52
CA PHE A 104 -11.59 -5.27 7.09
C PHE A 104 -11.09 -6.13 8.26
N ASN A 105 -12.01 -6.55 9.12
CA ASN A 105 -11.73 -7.33 10.33
C ASN A 105 -11.58 -8.84 10.10
N LYS A 106 -11.61 -9.32 8.84
CA LYS A 106 -11.51 -10.76 8.56
C LYS A 106 -10.06 -11.21 8.43
N ASP A 107 -9.72 -12.29 9.15
CA ASP A 107 -8.45 -13.01 9.08
C ASP A 107 -8.21 -13.77 7.76
N LYS A 108 -9.17 -13.73 6.82
CA LYS A 108 -9.03 -14.27 5.47
C LYS A 108 -9.89 -13.47 4.50
N VAL A 109 -9.29 -13.06 3.38
CA VAL A 109 -10.02 -12.40 2.29
C VAL A 109 -9.72 -13.14 1.00
N TYR A 110 -10.79 -13.59 0.33
CA TYR A 110 -10.73 -14.23 -0.98
C TYR A 110 -11.08 -13.19 -2.05
N ILE A 111 -10.11 -12.91 -2.92
CA ILE A 111 -10.28 -11.97 -4.03
C ILE A 111 -9.98 -12.77 -5.30
N ASP A 112 -11.04 -13.23 -5.97
CA ASP A 112 -10.97 -13.76 -7.32
C ASP A 112 -12.05 -13.14 -8.21
N ASN A 113 -11.66 -12.86 -9.45
CA ASN A 113 -12.30 -11.96 -10.43
C ASN A 113 -13.71 -12.35 -10.90
N PHE A 114 -14.34 -13.40 -10.36
CA PHE A 114 -15.62 -13.88 -10.87
C PHE A 114 -16.72 -14.06 -9.83
N GLU A 115 -16.40 -14.25 -8.55
CA GLU A 115 -17.39 -14.26 -7.45
C GLU A 115 -16.71 -13.80 -6.15
N SER A 116 -16.45 -12.51 -6.00
CA SER A 116 -15.93 -11.98 -4.73
C SER A 116 -17.09 -11.80 -3.74
N LEU A 117 -17.00 -12.41 -2.56
CA LEU A 117 -17.81 -11.99 -1.41
C LEU A 117 -17.41 -10.60 -0.88
N CYS A 118 -16.35 -9.98 -1.43
CA CYS A 118 -15.83 -8.66 -1.06
C CYS A 118 -15.50 -7.85 -2.33
N THR A 119 -16.31 -6.85 -2.66
CA THR A 119 -16.01 -5.90 -3.75
C THR A 119 -15.03 -4.85 -3.25
N ILE A 120 -13.83 -4.79 -3.82
CA ILE A 120 -12.84 -3.74 -3.53
C ILE A 120 -12.73 -2.81 -4.74
N LYS A 121 -13.15 -1.56 -4.57
CA LYS A 121 -12.87 -0.52 -5.57
C LYS A 121 -11.47 0.05 -5.30
N ARG A 122 -10.72 0.34 -6.36
CA ARG A 122 -9.34 0.83 -6.25
C ARG A 122 -9.03 1.93 -7.25
N TRP A 123 -8.27 2.92 -6.81
CA TRP A 123 -7.75 4.02 -7.59
C TRP A 123 -6.28 4.24 -7.26
N ARG A 124 -5.52 4.83 -8.18
CA ARG A 124 -4.10 5.12 -7.97
C ARG A 124 -3.65 6.31 -8.81
N GLY A 125 -2.71 7.07 -8.26
CA GLY A 125 -2.02 8.18 -8.93
C GLY A 125 -0.54 8.18 -8.60
N ILE A 126 0.24 8.87 -9.43
CA ILE A 126 1.67 9.11 -9.22
C ILE A 126 1.82 10.61 -8.99
N GLU A 127 2.56 10.99 -7.96
CA GLU A 127 2.95 12.37 -7.72
C GLU A 127 4.40 12.50 -8.23
N LEU A 128 4.57 13.16 -9.38
CA LEU A 128 5.87 13.43 -10.01
C LEU A 128 6.32 14.85 -9.71
#